data_AF-A0A3A6NC00-F1
#
_entry.id   AF-A0A3A6NC00-F1
#
_cell.length_a   1.000
_cell.length_b   1.000
_cell.length_c   1.000
_cell.angle_alpha   90.00
_cell.angle_beta   90.00
_cell.angle_gamma   90.00
#
_symmetry.space_group_name_H-M   'P 1'
#
loop_
_entity.id
_entity.type
_entity.pdbx_description
1 polymer ?
#
loop_
_entity_poly.entity_id
_entity_poly.type
_entity_poly.pdbx_seq_one_letter_code
_entity_poly.pdbx_strand_id
1 'polypeptide(L)' 'MIDEKIRQLILNLTGNGLQVMSDGGTLVIGTYRSSEEVVLFVKDEGQAWDWLSVTALPNGMTHG' A
#
# COMPACT_ATOMS: atom_id res chain seq x y z
N MET A 1 -7.03 2.21 22.58
CA MET A 1 -6.40 0.95 22.11
C MET A 1 -6.64 0.71 20.61
N ILE A 2 -7.89 0.56 20.14
CA ILE A 2 -8.20 0.33 18.70
C ILE A 2 -7.92 1.59 17.85
N ASP A 3 -8.37 2.74 18.33
CA ASP A 3 -8.17 4.05 17.68
C ASP A 3 -6.68 4.38 17.44
N GLU A 4 -5.83 4.08 18.43
CA GLU A 4 -4.36 4.25 18.31
C GLU A 4 -3.75 3.33 17.25
N LYS A 5 -4.21 2.08 17.18
CA LYS A 5 -3.75 1.12 16.18
C LYS A 5 -4.15 1.53 14.75
N ILE A 6 -5.36 2.08 14.59
CA ILE A 6 -5.83 2.57 13.28
C ILE A 6 -5.05 3.80 12.85
N ARG A 7 -4.77 4.75 13.75
CA ARG A 7 -3.86 5.89 13.47
C ARG A 7 -2.49 5.41 13.02
N GLN A 8 -1.88 4.50 13.78
CA GLN A 8 -0.54 4.00 13.44
C GLN A 8 -0.54 3.27 12.10
N LEU A 9 -1.59 2.49 11.81
CA LEU A 9 -1.76 1.84 10.51
C LEU A 9 -1.81 2.87 9.37
N ILE A 10 -2.62 3.91 9.51
CA ILE A 10 -2.73 4.99 8.52
C ILE A 10 -1.36 5.67 8.33
N LEU A 11 -0.67 6.03 9.42
CA LEU A 11 0.65 6.66 9.37
C LEU A 11 1.67 5.79 8.63
N ASN A 12 1.70 4.49 8.92
CA ASN A 12 2.64 3.57 8.28
C ASN A 12 2.37 3.45 6.77
N LEU A 13 1.11 3.29 6.36
CA LEU A 13 0.74 3.18 4.94
C LEU A 13 1.04 4.47 4.18
N THR A 14 0.76 5.62 4.79
CA THR A 14 1.02 6.94 4.21
C THR A 14 2.52 7.17 4.05
N GLY A 15 3.30 6.84 5.09
CA GLY A 15 4.76 6.95 5.07
C GLY A 15 5.40 6.08 4.01
N ASN A 16 4.90 4.85 3.82
CA ASN A 16 5.38 3.96 2.77
C ASN A 16 5.12 4.53 1.37
N GLY A 17 3.92 5.05 1.10
CA GLY A 17 3.59 5.67 -0.20
C GLY A 17 4.45 6.90 -0.50
N LEU A 18 4.67 7.77 0.51
CA LEU A 18 5.50 8.96 0.37
C LEU A 18 6.99 8.66 0.09
N GLN A 19 7.50 7.51 0.53
CA GLN A 19 8.90 7.12 0.27
C GLN A 19 9.17 6.72 -1.19
N VAL A 20 8.15 6.24 -1.90
CA VAL A 20 8.29 5.66 -3.24
C VAL A 20 7.90 6.66 -4.34
N MET A 21 7.01 7.61 -4.02
CA MET A 21 6.56 8.62 -4.97
C MET A 21 7.66 9.64 -5.31
N SER A 22 7.63 10.14 -6.55
CA SER A 22 8.42 11.31 -6.93
C SER A 22 7.84 12.60 -6.35
N ASP A 23 8.65 13.66 -6.28
CA ASP A 23 8.20 14.98 -5.86
C ASP A 23 6.99 15.44 -6.69
N GLY A 24 5.97 15.96 -6.00
CA GLY A 24 4.71 16.38 -6.62
C GLY A 24 3.69 15.27 -6.87
N GLY A 25 3.98 14.03 -6.49
CA GLY A 25 3.03 12.92 -6.54
C GLY A 25 1.86 13.05 -5.56
N THR A 26 0.77 12.34 -5.84
CA THR A 26 -0.47 12.37 -5.06
C THR A 26 -0.70 11.07 -4.29
N LEU A 27 -0.84 11.18 -2.96
CA LEU A 27 -1.33 10.09 -2.12
C LEU A 27 -2.82 10.28 -1.83
N VAL A 28 -3.63 9.25 -2.11
CA VAL A 28 -5.06 9.23 -1.81
C VAL A 28 -5.34 8.24 -0.70
N ILE A 29 -6.01 8.71 0.35
CA ILE A 29 -6.55 7.87 1.43
C ILE A 29 -8.06 8.01 1.38
N GLY A 30 -8.76 6.89 1.38
CA GLY A 30 -10.21 6.91 1.32
C GLY A 30 -10.83 5.69 1.97
N THR A 31 -12.13 5.78 2.22
CA THR A 31 -12.94 4.65 2.60
C THR A 31 -14.11 4.52 1.65
N TYR A 32 -14.55 3.30 1.43
CA TYR A 32 -15.80 3.02 0.74
C TYR A 32 -16.46 1.80 1.35
N ARG A 33 -17.78 1.71 1.19
CA ARG A 33 -18.53 0.54 1.61
C ARG A 33 -18.53 -0.47 0.46
N SER A 34 -18.05 -1.68 0.73
CA SER A 34 -18.12 -2.81 -0.20
C SER A 34 -18.99 -3.88 0.42
N SER A 35 -20.20 -4.05 -0.11
CA SER A 35 -21.20 -4.98 0.42
C SER A 35 -21.42 -4.78 1.94
N GLU A 36 -20.90 -5.68 2.78
CA GLU A 36 -21.06 -5.67 4.23
C GLU A 36 -19.86 -5.08 4.99
N GLU A 37 -18.78 -4.70 4.30
CA GLU A 37 -17.54 -4.24 4.93
C GLU A 37 -17.24 -2.77 4.59
N VAL A 38 -16.55 -2.10 5.52
CA VAL A 38 -15.93 -0.79 5.26
C VAL A 38 -14.48 -1.05 4.86
N VAL A 39 -14.15 -0.70 3.64
CA VAL A 39 -12.79 -0.82 3.11
C VAL A 39 -12.07 0.50 3.32
N LEU A 40 -10.92 0.46 3.99
CA LEU A 40 -9.92 1.53 4.00
C LEU A 40 -8.90 1.23 2.90
N PHE A 41 -8.64 2.19 2.02
CA PHE A 41 -7.63 2.05 0.97
C PHE A 41 -6.66 3.24 0.98
N VAL A 42 -5.43 2.96 0.56
CA VAL A 42 -4.39 3.95 0.27
C VAL A 42 -3.90 3.69 -1.14
N LYS A 43 -3.84 4.74 -1.97
CA LYS A 43 -3.34 4.70 -3.33
C LYS A 43 -2.23 5.75 -3.46
N ASP A 44 -1.04 5.32 -3.84
CA ASP A 44 0.08 6.17 -4.20
C ASP A 44 0.33 6.16 -5.71
N GLU A 45 1.14 7.12 -6.18
CA GLU A 45 1.63 7.22 -7.56
C GLU A 45 3.07 6.68 -7.69
N GLY A 46 3.54 5.93 -6.68
CA GLY A 46 4.82 5.25 -6.72
C GLY A 46 4.82 4.14 -7.76
N GLN A 47 6.02 3.74 -8.17
CA GLN A 47 6.16 2.60 -9.06
C GLN A 47 5.69 1.34 -8.33
N ALA A 48 4.65 0.69 -8.85
CA ALA A 48 4.23 -0.60 -8.33
C ALA A 48 5.41 -1.57 -8.44
N TRP A 49 5.77 -2.22 -7.32
CA TRP A 49 6.62 -3.40 -7.41
C TRP A 49 5.95 -4.38 -8.35
N ASP A 50 6.68 -4.82 -9.36
CA ASP A 50 6.18 -5.79 -10.33
C ASP A 50 5.99 -7.15 -9.64
N TRP A 51 4.84 -7.32 -9.00
CA TRP A 51 4.44 -8.56 -8.36
C TRP A 51 4.31 -9.72 -9.37
N LEU A 52 4.08 -9.42 -10.65
CA LEU A 52 4.04 -10.43 -11.70
C LEU A 52 5.43 -11.01 -11.98
N SER A 53 6.52 -10.24 -11.84
CA SER A 53 7.87 -10.83 -11.89
C SER A 53 8.26 -11.61 -10.63
N VAL A 54 7.53 -11.47 -9.51
CA VAL A 54 7.72 -12.30 -8.30
C VAL A 54 6.94 -13.62 -8.38
N THR A 55 5.76 -13.63 -9.02
CA THR A 55 4.89 -14.82 -9.13
C THR A 55 5.20 -15.68 -10.37
N ALA A 56 5.88 -15.15 -11.37
CA ALA A 56 6.30 -15.88 -12.57
C ALA A 56 7.54 -16.77 -12.39
N LEU A 57 8.14 -16.82 -11.20
CA LEU A 57 9.24 -17.75 -10.89
C LEU A 57 8.68 -19.04 -10.28
N PRO A 58 8.62 -20.15 -11.04
CA PRO A 58 8.43 -21.45 -10.43
C PRO A 58 9.72 -21.77 -9.65
N ASN A 59 9.62 -21.82 -8.33
CA ASN A 59 10.64 -22.37 -7.41
C ASN A 59 11.73 -21.42 -6.89
N GLY A 60 11.32 -20.38 -6.15
CA GLY A 60 12.08 -19.93 -4.98
C GLY A 60 13.52 -19.42 -5.20
N MET A 61 13.83 -18.87 -6.37
CA MET A 61 15.12 -18.20 -6.58
C MET A 61 15.03 -16.75 -6.11
N THR A 62 15.76 -16.41 -5.05
CA THR A 62 16.01 -15.04 -4.62
C THR A 62 17.13 -14.43 -5.47
N HIS A 63 16.97 -13.19 -5.95
CA HIS A 63 18.12 -12.43 -6.47
C HIS A 63 19.04 -12.07 -5.30
N GLY A 64 20.36 -12.16 -5.52
CA GLY A 64 21.41 -11.92 -4.53
C GLY A 64 21.64 -10.46 -4.17
#